data_AF-A0A845D7X3-F1
#
_entry.id   AF-A0A845D7X3-F1
#
_cell.length_a   1.000
_cell.length_b   1.000
_cell.length_c   1.000
_cell.angle_alpha   90.00
_cell.angle_beta   90.00
_cell.angle_gamma   90.00
#
_symmetry.space_group_name_H-M   'P 1'
#
loop_
_entity.id
_entity.type
_entity.pdbx_description
1 polymer ?
#
loop_
_entity_poly.entity_id
_entity_poly.type
_entity_poly.pdbx_seq_one_letter_code
_entity_poly.pdbx_strand_id
1 'polypeptide(L)'
;MENRKDEQQNAVDSSETGSNGLEETNPDSSDSTFDTGSIGEPEETLIPPTDGPDDAGYVEVPEPSPAEQFADSARTQAGAAASALRRGEFMHSAAVDVTADSDDRLIAMLCYVTQFLIPLVMPAIVLLSASSKKRPFQRFHAIQSLALSATFIVFGLLLGVSLTIVAVVPIIGWLVTGLVVACLMPLLVLMGFLALAYYGFQAYQGKRFSIPGLTSFLQDQNWI
;
A
#
# COMPACT_ATOMS: atom_id res chain seq x y z
N MET A 1 -53.76 29.02 -20.48
CA MET A 1 -53.51 27.72 -19.81
C MET A 1 -52.00 27.59 -19.59
N GLU A 2 -51.28 28.60 -19.14
CA GLU A 2 -51.29 29.27 -17.82
C GLU A 2 -51.26 28.28 -16.65
N ASN A 3 -50.03 27.98 -16.21
CA ASN A 3 -49.59 28.16 -14.83
C ASN A 3 -50.36 27.38 -13.76
N ARG A 4 -50.20 26.04 -13.75
CA ARG A 4 -50.82 25.17 -12.73
C ARG A 4 -49.93 24.01 -12.26
N LYS A 5 -48.60 24.15 -12.38
CA LYS A 5 -47.64 23.17 -11.84
C LYS A 5 -46.70 23.73 -10.77
N ASP A 6 -46.65 25.04 -10.60
CA ASP A 6 -45.71 25.68 -9.68
C ASP A 6 -46.30 25.91 -8.27
N GLU A 7 -47.62 25.70 -8.08
CA GLU A 7 -48.31 25.89 -6.79
C GLU A 7 -48.40 24.64 -5.90
N GLN A 8 -47.99 23.46 -6.37
CA GLN A 8 -48.09 22.22 -5.57
C GLN A 8 -46.81 21.84 -4.83
N GLN A 9 -45.69 22.52 -5.07
CA GLN A 9 -44.44 22.25 -4.35
C GLN A 9 -44.22 23.21 -3.16
N ASN A 10 -45.03 24.26 -3.03
CA ASN A 10 -44.83 25.34 -2.05
C ASN A 10 -45.73 25.23 -0.80
N ALA A 11 -46.28 24.04 -0.53
CA ALA A 11 -47.19 23.78 0.60
C ALA A 11 -46.75 22.62 1.50
N VAL A 12 -45.51 22.14 1.38
CA VAL A 12 -44.90 21.17 2.29
C VAL A 12 -43.71 21.81 3.00
N ASP A 13 -43.97 22.98 3.56
CA ASP A 13 -43.15 23.67 4.56
C ASP A 13 -44.12 24.26 5.58
N SER A 14 -44.61 23.44 6.53
CA SER A 14 -45.36 23.88 7.72
C SER A 14 -45.68 22.71 8.65
N SER A 15 -44.67 21.97 9.12
CA SER A 15 -44.75 21.25 10.41
C SER A 15 -43.41 20.61 10.76
N GLU A 16 -42.50 21.40 11.33
CA GLU A 16 -41.65 21.00 12.47
C GLU A 16 -40.76 22.17 12.86
N THR A 17 -41.38 23.15 13.50
CA THR A 17 -40.70 24.22 14.23
C THR A 17 -40.37 23.68 15.63
N GLY A 18 -39.10 23.77 16.03
CA GLY A 18 -38.74 24.04 17.41
C GLY A 18 -37.97 22.95 18.14
N SER A 19 -36.64 23.06 18.16
CA SER A 19 -35.87 22.92 19.40
C SER A 19 -34.53 23.65 19.29
N ASN A 20 -34.51 24.87 19.85
CA ASN A 20 -33.43 25.55 20.58
C ASN A 20 -32.10 24.78 20.63
N GLY A 21 -30.96 25.31 20.20
CA GLY A 21 -30.42 26.61 20.60
C GLY A 21 -29.49 26.42 21.79
N LEU A 22 -28.20 26.18 21.54
CA LEU A 22 -27.10 26.51 22.45
C LEU A 22 -25.83 26.80 21.63
N GLU A 23 -25.57 28.10 21.52
CA GLU A 23 -24.31 28.74 21.18
C GLU A 23 -23.50 28.84 22.48
N GLU A 24 -22.40 28.10 22.59
CA GLU A 24 -21.36 28.29 23.62
C GLU A 24 -20.01 28.17 22.93
N THR A 25 -19.43 29.30 22.53
CA THR A 25 -18.29 29.94 23.19
C THR A 25 -17.12 28.99 23.45
N ASN A 26 -16.17 29.02 22.51
CA ASN A 26 -14.75 28.78 22.75
C ASN A 26 -14.27 29.74 23.86
N PRO A 27 -13.74 29.21 24.96
CA PRO A 27 -12.35 29.54 25.29
C PRO A 27 -11.64 28.34 25.93
N ASP A 28 -10.51 27.89 25.38
CA ASP A 28 -9.28 27.97 26.18
C ASP A 28 -8.02 27.74 25.35
N SER A 29 -7.15 28.72 25.48
CA SER A 29 -5.73 28.69 25.22
C SER A 29 -5.03 27.73 26.19
N SER A 30 -4.44 26.66 25.68
CA SER A 30 -3.34 25.98 26.38
C SER A 30 -2.03 26.28 25.66
N ASP A 31 -1.60 27.52 25.82
CA ASP A 31 -0.24 27.99 25.60
C ASP A 31 0.59 27.47 26.77
N SER A 32 1.43 26.45 26.56
CA SER A 32 2.36 25.98 27.57
C SER A 32 3.59 26.90 27.60
N THR A 33 3.41 28.09 28.17
CA THR A 33 4.50 28.93 28.67
C THR A 33 4.96 28.35 29.99
N PHE A 34 6.15 27.73 29.99
CA PHE A 34 6.83 27.37 31.24
C PHE A 34 7.60 28.59 31.73
N ASP A 35 7.29 28.95 32.97
CA ASP A 35 7.66 30.17 33.65
C ASP A 35 9.18 30.29 33.91
N THR A 36 9.61 31.53 33.75
CA THR A 36 10.87 32.12 34.16
C THR A 36 11.12 32.01 35.68
N GLY A 37 12.37 31.75 36.06
CA GLY A 37 12.86 32.15 37.38
C GLY A 37 14.02 31.33 37.92
N SER A 38 15.26 31.70 37.56
CA SER A 38 16.23 32.07 38.59
C SER A 38 17.47 32.71 37.95
N ILE A 39 17.92 33.75 38.61
CA ILE A 39 18.88 34.77 38.22
C ILE A 39 20.31 34.26 38.50
N GLY A 40 21.22 34.47 37.55
CA GLY A 40 22.66 34.25 37.70
C GLY A 40 23.41 34.86 36.51
N GLU A 41 23.91 36.06 36.76
CA GLU A 41 24.93 36.93 36.12
C GLU A 41 25.72 36.46 34.88
N PRO A 42 26.21 37.42 34.04
CA PRO A 42 26.81 37.12 32.74
C PRO A 42 28.20 36.51 32.92
N GLU A 43 28.43 35.28 32.44
CA GLU A 43 29.79 34.76 32.35
C GLU A 43 30.51 35.45 31.19
N GLU A 44 31.19 36.53 31.59
CA GLU A 44 32.22 37.26 30.88
C GLU A 44 33.15 36.28 30.16
N THR A 45 33.26 36.45 28.84
CA THR A 45 34.30 35.85 28.00
C THR A 45 35.66 35.98 28.68
N LEU A 46 36.16 34.89 29.25
CA LEU A 46 37.53 34.79 29.73
C LEU A 46 38.46 34.74 28.51
N ILE A 47 38.84 35.92 28.04
CA ILE A 47 39.97 36.09 27.12
C ILE A 47 41.23 35.93 27.98
N PRO A 48 42.02 34.85 27.83
CA PRO A 48 43.29 34.76 28.54
C PRO A 48 44.26 35.85 28.03
N PRO A 49 45.07 36.46 28.91
CA PRO A 49 46.03 37.48 28.50
C PRO A 49 47.10 36.85 27.61
N THR A 50 47.35 37.52 26.49
CA THR A 50 48.37 37.20 25.49
C THR A 50 49.76 37.27 26.09
N ASP A 51 50.53 36.18 26.00
CA ASP A 51 52.00 36.23 26.02
C ASP A 51 52.58 34.96 25.36
N GLY A 52 52.85 35.06 24.07
CA GLY A 52 53.51 34.02 23.27
C GLY A 52 53.68 34.54 21.84
N PRO A 53 54.86 34.39 21.22
CA PRO A 53 55.17 35.05 19.96
C PRO A 53 54.21 34.58 18.88
N ASP A 54 53.81 35.54 18.04
CA ASP A 54 52.93 35.44 16.89
C ASP A 54 53.30 34.24 15.99
N ASP A 55 52.76 33.07 16.28
CA ASP A 55 52.66 31.96 15.34
C ASP A 55 51.18 31.64 15.17
N ALA A 56 50.53 32.47 14.36
CA ALA A 56 49.25 32.12 13.74
C ALA A 56 49.49 31.00 12.73
N GLY A 57 49.89 29.83 13.24
CA GLY A 57 49.77 28.58 12.53
C GLY A 57 48.28 28.33 12.37
N TYR A 58 47.74 28.67 11.20
CA TYR A 58 46.55 28.02 10.70
C TYR A 58 46.79 26.53 10.87
N VAL A 59 46.10 25.90 11.82
CA VAL A 59 46.03 24.44 11.86
C VAL A 59 45.25 24.09 10.59
N GLU A 60 45.96 23.88 9.49
CA GLU A 60 45.43 23.19 8.33
C GLU A 60 44.93 21.86 8.86
N VAL A 61 43.62 21.75 9.09
CA VAL A 61 42.97 20.45 9.21
C VAL A 61 43.23 19.79 7.86
N PRO A 62 44.09 18.77 7.78
CA PRO A 62 44.48 18.22 6.48
C PRO A 62 43.21 17.74 5.78
N GLU A 63 43.00 18.22 4.54
CA GLU A 63 41.91 17.74 3.70
C GLU A 63 41.93 16.20 3.73
N PRO A 64 40.86 15.54 4.19
CA PRO A 64 40.87 14.11 4.41
C PRO A 64 41.24 13.43 3.11
N SER A 65 42.17 12.48 3.18
CA SER A 65 42.63 11.80 1.98
C SER A 65 41.43 11.14 1.27
N PRO A 66 41.46 10.95 -0.06
CA PRO A 66 40.35 10.29 -0.78
C PRO A 66 39.95 8.94 -0.18
N ALA A 67 40.92 8.24 0.42
CA ALA A 67 40.69 6.98 1.14
C ALA A 67 39.92 7.18 2.46
N GLU A 68 40.17 8.24 3.21
CA GLU A 68 39.44 8.57 4.44
C GLU A 68 38.03 9.05 4.15
N GLN A 69 37.82 9.85 3.10
CA GLN A 69 36.50 10.26 2.65
C GLN A 69 35.65 9.05 2.18
N PHE A 70 36.29 8.12 1.47
CA PHE A 70 35.64 6.85 1.09
C PHE A 70 35.32 5.98 2.31
N ALA A 71 36.24 5.89 3.27
CA ALA A 71 36.01 5.12 4.49
C ALA A 71 34.90 5.73 5.35
N ASP A 72 34.80 7.06 5.41
CA ASP A 72 33.77 7.76 6.18
C ASP A 72 32.38 7.66 5.51
N SER A 73 32.31 7.83 4.18
CA SER A 73 31.09 7.59 3.41
C SER A 73 30.63 6.12 3.51
N ALA A 74 31.56 5.16 3.51
CA ALA A 74 31.24 3.75 3.72
C ALA A 74 30.72 3.47 5.14
N ARG A 75 31.31 4.09 6.18
CA ARG A 75 30.85 3.96 7.57
C ARG A 75 29.48 4.56 7.79
N THR A 76 29.22 5.74 7.22
CA THR A 76 27.91 6.40 7.31
C THR A 76 26.84 5.60 6.55
N GLN A 77 27.15 5.09 5.36
CA GLN A 77 26.25 4.22 4.60
C GLN A 77 25.97 2.89 5.34
N ALA A 78 27.00 2.27 5.93
CA ALA A 78 26.84 1.05 6.73
C ALA A 78 26.05 1.30 8.02
N GLY A 79 26.27 2.43 8.69
CA GLY A 79 25.52 2.85 9.87
C GLY A 79 24.04 3.12 9.55
N ALA A 80 23.78 3.79 8.43
CA ALA A 80 22.42 4.01 7.93
C ALA A 80 21.72 2.67 7.64
N ALA A 81 22.38 1.76 6.91
CA ALA A 81 21.86 0.42 6.61
C ALA A 81 21.62 -0.41 7.87
N ALA A 82 22.53 -0.38 8.85
CA ALA A 82 22.38 -1.09 10.12
C ALA A 82 21.29 -0.50 11.04
N SER A 83 21.08 0.82 10.97
CA SER A 83 20.00 1.48 11.71
C SER A 83 18.64 1.15 11.12
N ALA A 84 18.54 1.09 9.79
CA ALA A 84 17.40 0.49 9.11
C ALA A 84 17.25 -0.98 9.58
N LEU A 85 18.39 -1.74 9.71
CA LEU A 85 18.60 -3.12 10.24
C LEU A 85 17.61 -3.38 11.35
N ARG A 86 17.85 -2.53 12.33
CA ARG A 86 17.29 -2.54 13.65
C ARG A 86 15.85 -2.03 13.68
N ARG A 87 15.49 -1.09 12.80
CA ARG A 87 14.12 -0.57 12.66
C ARG A 87 13.21 -1.49 11.83
N GLY A 88 13.75 -2.51 11.18
CA GLY A 88 12.98 -3.40 10.30
C GLY A 88 12.55 -2.75 8.99
N GLU A 89 13.17 -1.64 8.58
CA GLU A 89 12.76 -0.86 7.41
C GLU A 89 12.86 -1.63 6.09
N PHE A 90 13.73 -2.65 5.95
CA PHE A 90 13.79 -3.53 4.75
C PHE A 90 12.51 -4.28 4.47
N MET A 91 11.81 -4.69 5.53
CA MET A 91 10.53 -5.39 5.41
C MET A 91 9.44 -4.41 4.93
N HIS A 92 9.65 -3.12 5.17
CA HIS A 92 8.80 -2.00 4.78
C HIS A 92 9.14 -1.47 3.38
N SER A 93 10.40 -1.53 2.96
CA SER A 93 10.92 -0.99 1.69
C SER A 93 10.79 -1.92 0.49
N ALA A 94 10.04 -3.02 0.57
CA ALA A 94 9.50 -3.68 -0.61
C ALA A 94 8.49 -2.72 -1.28
N ALA A 95 9.00 -1.72 -2.00
CA ALA A 95 8.34 -0.64 -2.74
C ALA A 95 6.85 -0.44 -2.40
N VAL A 96 6.58 0.09 -1.19
CA VAL A 96 5.25 0.61 -0.84
C VAL A 96 5.01 1.87 -1.66
N ASP A 97 3.90 1.89 -2.36
CA ASP A 97 3.47 3.04 -3.15
C ASP A 97 2.91 4.13 -2.23
N VAL A 98 3.75 5.13 -1.95
CA VAL A 98 3.38 6.28 -1.12
C VAL A 98 2.27 7.15 -1.72
N THR A 99 1.95 6.98 -3.00
CA THR A 99 0.86 7.70 -3.68
C THR A 99 -0.49 7.01 -3.55
N ALA A 100 -0.52 5.78 -3.03
CA ALA A 100 -1.74 5.01 -2.84
C ALA A 100 -2.41 5.37 -1.51
N ASP A 101 -3.65 5.84 -1.59
CA ASP A 101 -4.46 6.14 -0.41
C ASP A 101 -5.00 4.85 0.24
N SER A 102 -5.52 4.96 1.46
CA SER A 102 -6.09 3.84 2.22
C SER A 102 -7.24 3.16 1.47
N ASP A 103 -8.10 3.95 0.81
CA ASP A 103 -9.19 3.44 -0.01
C ASP A 103 -8.68 2.67 -1.25
N ASP A 104 -7.61 3.18 -1.90
CA ASP A 104 -7.00 2.52 -3.05
C ASP A 104 -6.42 1.15 -2.66
N ARG A 105 -5.80 1.07 -1.48
CA ARG A 105 -5.24 -0.17 -0.90
C ARG A 105 -6.32 -1.18 -0.53
N LEU A 106 -7.43 -0.70 0.04
CA LEU A 106 -8.58 -1.54 0.36
C LEU A 106 -9.22 -2.11 -0.90
N ILE A 107 -9.44 -1.28 -1.92
CA ILE A 107 -10.03 -1.75 -3.18
C ILE A 107 -9.07 -2.70 -3.92
N ALA A 108 -7.77 -2.44 -3.90
CA ALA A 108 -6.77 -3.35 -4.47
C ALA A 108 -6.80 -4.73 -3.80
N MET A 109 -6.92 -4.80 -2.47
CA MET A 109 -7.07 -6.05 -1.73
C MET A 109 -8.39 -6.76 -2.05
N LEU A 110 -9.50 -6.01 -2.12
CA LEU A 110 -10.82 -6.54 -2.47
C LEU A 110 -10.79 -7.25 -3.83
N CYS A 111 -10.11 -6.69 -4.83
CA CYS A 111 -9.99 -7.33 -6.14
C CYS A 111 -9.43 -8.76 -6.10
N TYR A 112 -8.58 -9.09 -5.12
CA TYR A 112 -8.07 -10.46 -4.92
C TYR A 112 -8.99 -11.30 -4.02
N VAL A 113 -9.54 -10.73 -2.94
CA VAL A 113 -10.31 -11.49 -1.96
C VAL A 113 -11.69 -11.88 -2.50
N THR A 114 -12.38 -10.98 -3.20
CA THR A 114 -13.72 -11.27 -3.73
C THR A 114 -13.71 -12.33 -4.81
N GLN A 115 -12.55 -12.62 -5.39
CA GLN A 115 -12.33 -13.71 -6.33
C GLN A 115 -12.79 -15.07 -5.80
N PHE A 116 -12.82 -15.25 -4.48
CA PHE A 116 -13.33 -16.46 -3.83
C PHE A 116 -14.84 -16.64 -4.03
N LEU A 117 -15.63 -15.57 -3.87
CA LEU A 117 -17.08 -15.63 -3.94
C LEU A 117 -17.55 -15.54 -5.39
N ILE A 118 -17.08 -14.51 -6.09
CA ILE A 118 -17.50 -14.22 -7.46
C ILE A 118 -16.27 -13.81 -8.26
N PRO A 119 -15.66 -14.73 -8.99
CA PRO A 119 -14.50 -14.41 -9.79
C PRO A 119 -14.84 -13.33 -10.83
N LEU A 120 -13.86 -12.50 -11.19
CA LEU A 120 -13.93 -11.42 -12.20
C LEU A 120 -14.75 -10.17 -11.83
N VAL A 121 -15.79 -10.25 -10.99
CA VAL A 121 -16.76 -9.16 -10.84
C VAL A 121 -16.16 -7.87 -10.27
N MET A 122 -15.51 -7.92 -9.11
CA MET A 122 -14.89 -6.72 -8.52
C MET A 122 -13.80 -6.09 -9.41
N PRO A 123 -12.79 -6.83 -9.90
CA PRO A 123 -11.77 -6.22 -10.74
C PRO A 123 -12.34 -5.67 -12.05
N ALA A 124 -13.39 -6.29 -12.62
CA ALA A 124 -14.09 -5.74 -13.77
C ALA A 124 -14.81 -4.42 -13.44
N ILE A 125 -15.55 -4.37 -12.32
CA ILE A 125 -16.23 -3.13 -11.87
C ILE A 125 -15.20 -2.02 -11.66
N VAL A 126 -14.10 -2.31 -10.97
CA VAL A 126 -13.04 -1.33 -10.70
C VAL A 126 -12.44 -0.81 -12.00
N LEU A 127 -12.17 -1.69 -12.97
CA LEU A 127 -11.62 -1.27 -14.27
C LEU A 127 -12.58 -0.42 -15.09
N LEU A 128 -13.86 -0.79 -15.10
CA LEU A 128 -14.92 -0.06 -15.81
C LEU A 128 -15.30 1.25 -15.09
N SER A 129 -15.03 1.36 -13.80
CA SER A 129 -15.28 2.56 -13.03
C SER A 129 -14.39 3.72 -13.50
N ALA A 130 -14.88 4.95 -13.39
CA ALA A 130 -14.10 6.16 -13.68
C ALA A 130 -12.87 6.31 -12.74
N SER A 131 -12.86 5.60 -11.61
CA SER A 131 -11.77 5.61 -10.63
C SER A 131 -10.48 5.04 -11.21
N SER A 132 -10.55 4.04 -12.10
CA SER A 132 -9.37 3.38 -12.67
C SER A 132 -8.46 4.33 -13.47
N LYS A 133 -9.02 5.37 -14.09
CA LYS A 133 -8.26 6.37 -14.84
C LYS A 133 -7.53 7.36 -13.94
N LYS A 134 -8.07 7.61 -12.74
CA LYS A 134 -7.55 8.59 -11.78
C LYS A 134 -6.60 7.95 -10.76
N ARG A 135 -6.70 6.63 -10.55
CA ARG A 135 -5.99 5.87 -9.52
C ARG A 135 -5.12 4.75 -10.16
N PRO A 136 -3.86 5.02 -10.52
CA PRO A 136 -3.01 4.04 -11.21
C PRO A 136 -2.72 2.79 -10.36
N PHE A 137 -2.59 2.94 -9.03
CA PHE A 137 -2.38 1.82 -8.11
C PHE A 137 -3.56 0.83 -8.12
N GLN A 138 -4.79 1.36 -8.09
CA GLN A 138 -6.02 0.59 -8.14
C GLN A 138 -6.16 -0.13 -9.48
N ARG A 139 -5.89 0.57 -10.60
CA ARG A 139 -5.91 -0.02 -11.94
C ARG A 139 -4.91 -1.17 -12.09
N PHE A 140 -3.68 -1.00 -11.62
CA PHE A 140 -2.65 -2.03 -11.67
C PHE A 140 -3.13 -3.35 -11.03
N HIS A 141 -3.61 -3.28 -9.78
CA HIS A 141 -4.07 -4.46 -9.05
C HIS A 141 -5.37 -5.04 -9.60
N ALA A 142 -6.26 -4.20 -10.14
CA ALA A 142 -7.48 -4.66 -10.81
C ALA A 142 -7.18 -5.42 -12.11
N ILE A 143 -6.25 -4.95 -12.94
CA ILE A 143 -5.83 -5.69 -14.16
C ILE A 143 -5.13 -6.98 -13.79
N GLN A 144 -4.20 -6.92 -12.83
CA GLN A 144 -3.44 -8.11 -12.41
C GLN A 144 -4.34 -9.20 -11.82
N SER A 145 -5.28 -8.84 -10.94
CA SER A 145 -6.25 -9.80 -10.38
C SER A 145 -7.24 -10.33 -11.43
N LEU A 146 -7.67 -9.49 -12.39
CA LEU A 146 -8.49 -9.94 -13.52
C LEU A 146 -7.75 -10.96 -14.38
N ALA A 147 -6.49 -10.68 -14.71
CA ALA A 147 -5.65 -11.59 -15.48
C ALA A 147 -5.41 -12.90 -14.72
N LEU A 148 -5.11 -12.83 -13.42
CA LEU A 148 -4.94 -14.01 -12.57
C LEU A 148 -6.20 -14.87 -12.52
N SER A 149 -7.37 -14.24 -12.39
CA SER A 149 -8.67 -14.89 -12.48
C SER A 149 -8.85 -15.62 -13.80
N ALA A 150 -8.58 -14.94 -14.92
CA ALA A 150 -8.68 -15.53 -16.25
C ALA A 150 -7.73 -16.73 -16.40
N THR A 151 -6.49 -16.63 -15.91
CA THR A 151 -5.52 -17.73 -15.90
C THR A 151 -6.04 -18.94 -15.12
N PHE A 152 -6.59 -18.75 -13.91
CA PHE A 152 -7.17 -19.83 -13.13
C PHE A 152 -8.38 -20.47 -13.79
N ILE A 153 -9.24 -19.69 -14.43
CA ILE A 153 -10.40 -20.21 -15.16
C ILE A 153 -9.94 -21.08 -16.34
N VAL A 154 -9.00 -20.59 -17.15
CA VAL A 154 -8.47 -21.33 -18.30
C VAL A 154 -7.79 -22.61 -17.85
N PHE A 155 -6.91 -22.54 -16.84
CA PHE A 155 -6.23 -23.72 -16.32
C PHE A 155 -7.21 -24.73 -15.70
N GLY A 156 -8.19 -24.25 -14.92
CA GLY A 156 -9.23 -25.07 -14.33
C GLY A 156 -10.09 -25.78 -15.39
N LEU A 157 -10.43 -25.09 -16.48
CA LEU A 157 -11.16 -25.69 -17.60
C LEU A 157 -10.32 -26.77 -18.30
N LEU A 158 -9.06 -26.47 -18.63
CA LEU A 158 -8.15 -27.43 -19.27
C LEU A 158 -7.93 -28.68 -18.40
N LEU A 159 -7.71 -28.48 -17.09
CA LEU A 159 -7.58 -29.57 -16.13
C LEU A 159 -8.87 -30.37 -16.01
N GLY A 160 -10.03 -29.70 -15.93
CA GLY A 160 -11.34 -30.34 -15.89
C GLY A 160 -11.61 -31.21 -17.11
N VAL A 161 -11.38 -30.69 -18.32
CA VAL A 161 -11.50 -31.44 -19.57
C VAL A 161 -10.53 -32.63 -19.61
N SER A 162 -9.29 -32.44 -19.15
CA SER A 162 -8.30 -33.52 -19.10
C SER A 162 -8.75 -34.65 -18.17
N LEU A 163 -9.31 -34.32 -17.00
CA LEU A 163 -9.80 -35.29 -16.04
C LEU A 163 -11.07 -36.00 -16.50
N THR A 164 -11.96 -35.32 -17.22
CA THR A 164 -13.16 -35.96 -17.80
C THR A 164 -12.79 -36.95 -18.89
N ILE A 165 -11.81 -36.64 -19.74
CA ILE A 165 -11.29 -37.57 -20.77
C ILE A 165 -10.73 -38.84 -20.11
N VAL A 166 -9.90 -38.70 -19.07
CA VAL A 166 -9.35 -39.85 -18.33
C VAL A 166 -10.45 -40.68 -17.68
N ALA A 167 -11.49 -40.03 -17.15
CA ALA A 167 -12.61 -40.69 -16.49
C ALA A 167 -13.51 -41.52 -17.43
N VAL A 168 -13.36 -41.40 -18.76
CA VAL A 168 -14.08 -42.24 -19.73
C VAL A 168 -13.65 -43.71 -19.61
N VAL A 169 -12.40 -43.98 -19.23
CA VAL A 169 -11.91 -45.35 -19.03
C VAL A 169 -12.43 -45.89 -17.69
N PRO A 170 -13.29 -46.91 -17.67
CA PRO A 170 -13.84 -47.44 -16.42
C PRO A 170 -12.75 -48.08 -15.56
N ILE A 171 -12.99 -48.13 -14.25
CA ILE A 171 -12.07 -48.67 -13.22
C ILE A 171 -10.78 -47.85 -13.10
N ILE A 172 -9.87 -47.90 -14.07
CA ILE A 172 -8.56 -47.21 -14.00
C ILE A 172 -8.73 -45.69 -14.03
N GLY A 173 -9.53 -45.18 -14.97
CA GLY A 173 -9.77 -43.74 -15.07
C GLY A 173 -10.48 -43.19 -13.83
N TRP A 174 -11.41 -43.96 -13.26
CA TRP A 174 -12.12 -43.57 -12.04
C TRP A 174 -11.21 -43.57 -10.82
N LEU A 175 -10.31 -44.55 -10.68
CA LEU A 175 -9.33 -44.58 -9.59
C LEU A 175 -8.36 -43.40 -9.69
N VAL A 176 -7.85 -43.11 -10.88
CA VAL A 176 -6.91 -41.99 -11.10
C VAL A 176 -7.61 -40.65 -10.87
N THR A 177 -8.73 -40.39 -11.57
CA THR A 177 -9.48 -39.14 -11.43
C THR A 177 -10.01 -38.98 -10.00
N GLY A 178 -10.51 -40.06 -9.39
CA GLY A 178 -10.96 -40.06 -8.00
C GLY A 178 -9.84 -39.70 -7.02
N LEU A 179 -8.63 -40.26 -7.18
CA LEU A 179 -7.47 -39.90 -6.36
C LEU A 179 -7.06 -38.44 -6.54
N VAL A 180 -6.99 -37.96 -7.78
CA VAL A 180 -6.66 -36.57 -8.09
C VAL A 180 -7.69 -35.63 -7.48
N VAL A 181 -8.99 -35.92 -7.63
CA VAL A 181 -10.06 -35.09 -7.09
C VAL A 181 -10.14 -35.15 -5.56
N ALA A 182 -9.87 -36.30 -4.94
CA ALA A 182 -9.94 -36.44 -3.50
C ALA A 182 -8.72 -35.85 -2.77
N CYS A 183 -7.52 -35.96 -3.35
CA CYS A 183 -6.29 -35.56 -2.67
C CYS A 183 -5.65 -34.30 -3.26
N LEU A 184 -5.50 -34.22 -4.59
CA LEU A 184 -4.76 -33.13 -5.23
C LEU A 184 -5.61 -31.88 -5.44
N MET A 185 -6.89 -32.02 -5.78
CA MET A 185 -7.77 -30.87 -6.01
C MET A 185 -7.95 -30.00 -4.76
N PRO A 186 -8.25 -30.54 -3.56
CA PRO A 186 -8.33 -29.71 -2.36
C PRO A 186 -7.02 -29.00 -2.04
N LEU A 187 -5.87 -29.64 -2.27
CA LEU A 187 -4.56 -29.03 -2.07
C LEU A 187 -4.29 -27.90 -3.07
N LEU A 188 -4.62 -28.10 -4.36
CA LEU A 188 -4.47 -27.06 -5.39
C LEU A 188 -5.39 -25.86 -5.12
N VAL A 189 -6.64 -26.12 -4.75
CA VAL A 189 -7.62 -25.08 -4.40
C VAL A 189 -7.16 -24.32 -3.15
N LEU A 190 -6.71 -25.02 -2.12
CA LEU A 190 -6.15 -24.40 -0.91
C LEU A 190 -4.93 -23.53 -1.24
N MET A 191 -4.01 -24.02 -2.08
CA MET A 191 -2.85 -23.23 -2.53
C MET A 191 -3.28 -22.00 -3.34
N GLY A 192 -4.27 -22.12 -4.20
CA GLY A 192 -4.86 -21.00 -4.92
C GLY A 192 -5.45 -19.94 -3.98
N PHE A 193 -6.16 -20.37 -2.94
CA PHE A 193 -6.70 -19.46 -1.92
C PHE A 193 -5.62 -18.78 -1.09
N LEU A 194 -4.59 -19.52 -0.66
CA LEU A 194 -3.45 -18.93 0.04
C LEU A 194 -2.73 -17.91 -0.84
N ALA A 195 -2.54 -18.20 -2.12
CA ALA A 195 -1.94 -17.27 -3.07
C ALA A 195 -2.77 -15.99 -3.23
N LEU A 196 -4.09 -16.12 -3.42
CA LEU A 196 -5.00 -14.97 -3.51
C LEU A 196 -5.02 -14.13 -2.23
N ALA A 197 -5.07 -14.78 -1.06
CA ALA A 197 -5.02 -14.10 0.23
C ALA A 197 -3.69 -13.38 0.43
N TYR A 198 -2.57 -14.01 0.07
CA TYR A 198 -1.24 -13.42 0.13
C TYR A 198 -1.11 -12.19 -0.78
N TYR A 199 -1.57 -12.31 -2.04
CA TYR A 199 -1.56 -11.20 -3.00
C TYR A 199 -2.49 -10.06 -2.56
N GLY A 200 -3.66 -10.38 -2.02
CA GLY A 200 -4.56 -9.39 -1.41
C GLY A 200 -3.92 -8.68 -0.22
N PHE A 201 -3.20 -9.40 0.64
CA PHE A 201 -2.49 -8.83 1.79
C PHE A 201 -1.32 -7.92 1.36
N GLN A 202 -0.57 -8.30 0.33
CA GLN A 202 0.49 -7.46 -0.25
C GLN A 202 -0.08 -6.19 -0.89
N ALA A 203 -1.20 -6.31 -1.61
CA ALA A 203 -1.92 -5.17 -2.17
C ALA A 203 -2.44 -4.23 -1.06
N TYR A 204 -2.95 -4.80 0.03
CA TYR A 204 -3.37 -4.02 1.21
C TYR A 204 -2.21 -3.29 1.87
N GLN A 205 -0.99 -3.83 1.85
CA GLN A 205 0.20 -3.11 2.32
C GLN A 205 0.65 -1.96 1.40
N GLY A 206 -0.03 -1.75 0.25
CA GLY A 206 0.34 -0.72 -0.71
C GLY A 206 1.50 -1.12 -1.62
N LYS A 207 1.86 -2.40 -1.68
CA LYS A 207 3.03 -2.87 -2.45
C LYS A 207 2.61 -3.25 -3.85
N ARG A 208 3.30 -2.74 -4.87
CA ARG A 208 3.20 -3.26 -6.25
C ARG A 208 4.12 -4.45 -6.38
N PHE A 209 3.57 -5.62 -6.62
CA PHE A 209 4.34 -6.86 -6.80
C PHE A 209 4.10 -7.43 -8.20
N SER A 210 5.14 -8.07 -8.74
CA SER A 210 5.06 -8.80 -10.00
C SER A 210 4.87 -10.28 -9.74
N ILE A 211 3.84 -10.86 -10.35
CA ILE A 211 3.63 -12.29 -10.43
C ILE A 211 4.48 -12.77 -11.63
N PRO A 212 5.51 -13.61 -11.42
CA PRO A 212 6.37 -14.05 -12.51
C PRO A 212 5.56 -14.75 -13.60
N GLY A 213 5.87 -14.46 -14.86
CA GLY A 213 5.12 -14.93 -16.02
C GLY A 213 3.87 -14.08 -16.31
N LEU A 214 2.99 -13.88 -15.33
CA LEU A 214 1.73 -13.16 -15.53
C LEU A 214 1.93 -11.64 -15.64
N THR A 215 2.56 -11.02 -14.65
CA THR A 215 2.76 -9.56 -14.65
C THR A 215 3.71 -9.13 -15.77
N SER A 216 4.74 -9.92 -16.08
CA SER A 216 5.61 -9.68 -17.24
C SER A 216 4.82 -9.70 -18.55
N PHE A 217 3.95 -10.69 -18.75
CA PHE A 217 3.05 -10.73 -19.92
C PHE A 217 2.17 -9.47 -20.00
N LEU A 218 1.60 -9.02 -18.88
CA LEU A 218 0.77 -7.81 -18.85
C LEU A 218 1.55 -6.53 -19.18
N GLN A 219 2.82 -6.45 -18.75
CA GLN A 219 3.73 -5.36 -19.10
C GLN A 219 4.07 -5.39 -20.59
N ASP A 220 4.39 -6.56 -21.14
CA ASP A 220 4.70 -6.74 -22.56
C ASP A 220 3.52 -6.35 -23.48
N GLN A 221 2.29 -6.57 -23.01
CA GLN A 221 1.06 -6.13 -23.71
C GLN A 221 0.68 -4.67 -23.44
N ASN A 222 1.46 -3.93 -22.63
CA ASN A 222 1.22 -2.55 -22.23
C ASN A 222 -0.18 -2.35 -21.58
N TRP A 223 -0.64 -3.35 -20.82
CA TRP A 223 -1.91 -3.26 -20.07
C TRP A 223 -1.75 -2.53 -18.73
N ILE A 224 -0.57 -2.68 -18.12
CA ILE A 224 -0.16 -2.09 -16.84
C ILE A 224 1.13 -1.30 -16.96
#